data_AF-R7QJR5-F1
#
_entry.id   AF-R7QJR5-F1
#
_cell.length_a   1.000
_cell.length_b   1.000
_cell.length_c   1.000
_cell.angle_alpha   90.00
_cell.angle_beta   90.00
_cell.angle_gamma   90.00
#
_symmetry.space_group_name_H-M   'P 1'
#
loop_
_entity.id
_entity.type
_entity.pdbx_description
1 polymer ?
#
loop_
_entity_poly.entity_id
_entity_poly.type
_entity_poly.pdbx_seq_one_letter_code
_entity_poly.pdbx_strand_id
1 'polypeptide(L)'
;MLQDQGRDDQPEERSAGLSASASTKPQRRIEPPPPDVEELDLSHVPDRLRERFRRMSKKYSRVWDGTLGEIYTTVHRIELIPETRPIAKAPYRAGPKVCEIEDAEVQKMLEAGVIEPAQLKAVTVKDTYPLPRMDECRDSLGDTKVFSALDAISGYWQMPIPECDRDKTAFSCHSGLYRFSRMPFGLTNAPATF
;
A
#
# COMPACT_ATOMS: atom_id res chain seq x y z
N MET A 1 72.68 -3.40 37.57
CA MET A 1 71.33 -3.24 38.14
C MET A 1 70.45 -2.60 37.09
N LEU A 2 69.40 -3.33 36.71
CA LEU A 2 68.11 -2.93 36.10
C LEU A 2 68.13 -2.01 34.86
N GLN A 3 67.85 -2.49 33.64
CA GLN A 3 66.57 -2.98 33.06
C GLN A 3 65.64 -1.86 32.56
N ASP A 4 65.55 -1.81 31.22
CA ASP A 4 64.34 -2.11 30.43
C ASP A 4 63.49 -0.96 29.84
N GLN A 5 63.04 -1.28 28.62
CA GLN A 5 61.93 -0.78 27.80
C GLN A 5 62.12 0.43 26.89
N GLY A 6 62.41 0.09 25.63
CA GLY A 6 61.97 0.84 24.47
C GLY A 6 60.45 0.98 24.41
N ARG A 7 60.01 2.06 23.78
CA ARG A 7 58.64 2.23 23.28
C ARG A 7 58.74 2.52 21.80
N ASP A 8 58.31 1.53 21.04
CA ASP A 8 57.84 1.65 19.67
C ASP A 8 56.67 2.65 19.62
N ASP A 9 56.84 3.75 18.90
CA ASP A 9 55.73 4.58 18.44
C ASP A 9 55.09 3.86 17.23
N GLN A 10 54.18 2.93 17.52
CA GLN A 10 53.20 2.44 16.55
C GLN A 10 52.06 3.46 16.40
N PRO A 11 51.49 3.62 15.19
CA PRO A 11 50.30 4.44 15.00
C PRO A 11 49.10 3.76 15.65
N GLU A 12 48.39 4.49 16.52
CA GLU A 12 47.11 4.05 17.07
C GLU A 12 46.13 3.76 15.93
N GLU A 13 45.85 2.48 15.70
CA GLU A 13 44.61 2.02 15.07
C GLU A 13 43.43 2.53 15.92
N ARG A 14 42.85 3.67 15.52
CA ARG A 14 41.51 4.05 15.94
C ARG A 14 40.54 3.08 15.29
N SER A 15 40.20 2.03 16.02
CA SER A 15 39.04 1.19 15.77
C SER A 15 37.77 2.05 15.89
N ALA A 16 37.39 2.67 14.78
CA ALA A 16 36.04 3.17 14.60
C ALA A 16 35.12 1.95 14.52
N GLY A 17 34.61 1.51 15.67
CA GLY A 17 33.47 0.62 15.76
C GLY A 17 32.27 1.30 15.11
N LEU A 18 32.11 1.12 13.79
CA LEU A 18 30.84 1.33 13.13
C LEU A 18 29.87 0.31 13.71
N SER A 19 29.07 0.73 14.69
CA SER A 19 27.87 0.00 15.07
C SER A 19 26.99 -0.08 13.82
N ALA A 20 26.99 -1.23 13.16
CA ALA A 20 26.08 -1.54 12.09
C ALA A 20 24.66 -1.45 12.65
N SER A 21 23.98 -0.34 12.36
CA SER A 21 22.53 -0.25 12.53
C SER A 21 21.94 -1.31 11.60
N ALA A 22 21.51 -2.43 12.19
CA ALA A 22 20.83 -3.49 11.48
C ALA A 22 19.65 -2.87 10.75
N SER A 23 19.74 -2.82 9.41
CA SER A 23 18.63 -2.53 8.54
C SER A 23 17.65 -3.69 8.70
N THR A 24 16.73 -3.54 9.64
CA THR A 24 15.57 -4.41 9.79
C THR A 24 14.83 -4.36 8.47
N LYS A 25 14.98 -5.42 7.67
CA LYS A 25 14.20 -5.63 6.46
C LYS A 25 12.73 -5.38 6.82
N PRO A 26 11.97 -4.61 6.03
CA PRO A 26 10.54 -4.48 6.26
C PRO A 26 9.94 -5.88 6.18
N GLN A 27 9.60 -6.44 7.34
CA GLN A 27 8.90 -7.70 7.42
C GLN A 27 7.59 -7.52 6.65
N ARG A 28 7.40 -8.35 5.63
CA ARG A 28 6.13 -8.45 4.90
C ARG A 28 5.04 -8.60 5.95
N ARG A 29 4.18 -7.58 6.09
CA ARG A 29 2.90 -7.74 6.78
C ARG A 29 2.05 -8.59 5.85
N ILE A 30 2.27 -9.91 5.89
CA ILE A 30 1.25 -10.85 5.45
C ILE A 30 0.15 -10.64 6.49
N GLU A 31 -0.90 -9.91 6.11
CA GLU A 31 -2.04 -9.78 6.98
C GLU A 31 -2.52 -11.19 7.30
N PRO A 32 -2.66 -11.55 8.58
CA PRO A 32 -3.18 -12.85 8.94
C PRO A 32 -4.52 -13.04 8.23
N PRO A 33 -4.86 -14.27 7.81
CA PRO A 33 -6.18 -14.52 7.25
C PRO A 33 -7.21 -13.95 8.22
N PRO A 34 -8.21 -13.21 7.70
CA PRO A 34 -9.15 -12.51 8.56
C PRO A 34 -9.76 -13.50 9.55
N PRO A 35 -9.81 -13.15 10.85
CA PRO A 35 -10.32 -14.06 11.86
C PRO A 35 -11.74 -14.46 11.50
N ASP A 36 -12.07 -15.74 11.73
CA ASP A 36 -13.41 -16.21 11.45
C ASP A 36 -14.40 -15.39 12.28
N VAL A 37 -15.56 -15.08 11.70
CA VAL A 37 -16.55 -14.19 12.31
C VAL A 37 -16.97 -14.67 13.71
N GLU A 38 -16.83 -15.97 13.97
CA GLU A 38 -17.13 -16.60 15.25
C GLU A 38 -16.04 -16.39 16.33
N GLU A 39 -14.81 -16.03 15.96
CA GLU A 39 -13.68 -15.80 16.86
C GLU A 39 -13.56 -14.34 17.31
N LEU A 40 -14.47 -13.46 16.88
CA LEU A 40 -14.46 -12.05 17.24
C LEU A 40 -14.62 -11.86 18.76
N ASP A 41 -13.66 -11.17 19.39
CA ASP A 41 -13.79 -10.74 20.78
C ASP A 41 -14.87 -9.66 20.91
N LEU A 42 -15.98 -10.03 21.54
CA LEU A 42 -17.11 -9.15 21.81
C LEU A 42 -17.19 -8.74 23.29
N SER A 43 -16.14 -8.97 24.08
CA SER A 43 -16.10 -8.68 25.52
C SER A 43 -16.44 -7.21 25.85
N HIS A 44 -16.06 -6.28 24.97
CA HIS A 44 -16.30 -4.84 25.09
C HIS A 44 -17.67 -4.38 24.56
N VAL A 45 -18.42 -5.26 23.88
CA VAL A 45 -19.72 -4.94 23.30
C VAL A 45 -20.83 -5.19 24.33
N PRO A 46 -21.78 -4.25 24.52
CA PRO A 46 -22.93 -4.47 25.40
C PRO A 46 -23.72 -5.72 25.01
N ASP A 47 -24.14 -6.53 25.98
CA ASP A 47 -24.79 -7.84 25.75
C ASP A 47 -25.97 -7.77 24.77
N ARG A 48 -26.78 -6.70 24.89
CA ARG A 48 -27.91 -6.41 24.00
C ARG A 48 -27.54 -6.27 22.51
N LEU A 49 -26.28 -5.95 22.20
CA LEU A 49 -25.77 -5.76 20.83
C LEU A 49 -25.01 -6.98 20.31
N ARG A 50 -24.52 -7.87 21.18
CA ARG A 50 -23.67 -9.01 20.79
C ARG A 50 -24.36 -9.93 19.79
N GLU A 51 -25.60 -10.32 20.05
CA GLU A 51 -26.35 -11.22 19.17
C GLU A 51 -26.67 -10.57 17.82
N ARG A 52 -27.04 -9.28 17.84
CA ARG A 52 -27.29 -8.51 16.62
C ARG A 52 -26.02 -8.36 15.78
N PHE A 53 -24.86 -8.12 16.41
CA PHE A 53 -23.57 -8.03 15.75
C PHE A 53 -23.18 -9.37 15.12
N ARG A 54 -23.24 -10.49 15.88
CA ARG A 54 -22.98 -11.83 15.33
C ARG A 54 -23.85 -12.15 14.12
N ARG A 55 -25.15 -11.87 14.18
CA ARG A 55 -26.07 -12.07 13.05
C ARG A 55 -25.68 -11.22 11.83
N MET A 56 -25.29 -9.97 12.05
CA MET A 56 -24.83 -9.07 10.99
C MET A 56 -23.53 -9.57 10.36
N SER A 57 -22.54 -9.94 11.17
CA SER A 57 -21.26 -10.43 10.69
C SER A 57 -21.41 -11.74 9.91
N LYS A 58 -22.27 -12.66 10.37
CA LYS A 58 -22.64 -13.87 9.60
C LYS A 58 -23.30 -13.53 8.27
N LYS A 59 -24.24 -12.58 8.28
CA LYS A 59 -24.96 -12.15 7.06
C LYS A 59 -24.01 -11.58 6.01
N TYR A 60 -22.99 -10.84 6.43
CA TYR A 60 -22.01 -10.20 5.55
C TYR A 60 -20.64 -10.88 5.60
N SER A 61 -20.59 -12.20 5.80
CA SER A 61 -19.33 -12.97 5.90
C SER A 61 -18.38 -12.73 4.73
N ARG A 62 -18.92 -12.57 3.51
CA ARG A 62 -18.17 -12.24 2.28
C ARG A 62 -17.40 -10.92 2.34
N VAL A 63 -17.79 -9.97 3.19
CA VAL A 63 -17.04 -8.71 3.34
C VAL A 63 -15.74 -8.94 4.13
N TRP A 64 -15.68 -10.04 4.88
CA TRP A 64 -14.60 -10.37 5.80
C TRP A 64 -13.71 -11.52 5.30
N ASP A 65 -13.93 -12.04 4.09
CA ASP A 65 -13.20 -13.21 3.57
C ASP A 65 -11.79 -12.88 3.04
N GLY A 66 -11.42 -11.59 3.04
CA GLY A 66 -10.12 -11.11 2.59
C GLY A 66 -9.96 -11.10 1.06
N THR A 67 -11.00 -11.47 0.31
CA THR A 67 -10.98 -11.36 -1.15
C THR A 67 -11.10 -9.90 -1.57
N LEU A 68 -10.38 -9.51 -2.63
CA LEU A 68 -10.49 -8.16 -3.17
C LEU A 68 -11.88 -7.98 -3.77
N GLY A 69 -12.65 -7.08 -3.17
CA GLY A 69 -13.92 -6.62 -3.72
C GLY A 69 -13.76 -5.72 -4.94
N GLU A 70 -14.89 -5.33 -5.52
CA GLU A 70 -14.95 -4.29 -6.54
C GLU A 70 -15.97 -3.24 -6.14
N ILE A 71 -15.55 -1.99 -6.16
CA ILE A 71 -16.38 -0.83 -5.84
C ILE A 71 -16.88 -0.24 -7.16
N TYR A 72 -18.16 -0.45 -7.46
CA TYR A 72 -18.77 -0.04 -8.74
C TYR A 72 -19.25 1.41 -8.76
N THR A 73 -19.34 2.07 -7.61
CA THR A 73 -19.98 3.39 -7.48
C THR A 73 -19.13 4.51 -8.07
N THR A 74 -17.81 4.40 -7.96
CA THR A 74 -16.87 5.46 -8.32
C THR A 74 -15.70 4.83 -9.07
N VAL A 75 -15.36 5.42 -10.22
CA VAL A 75 -14.19 5.03 -11.01
C VAL A 75 -13.10 6.07 -10.84
N HIS A 76 -11.84 5.63 -10.81
CA HIS A 76 -10.73 6.56 -10.69
C HIS A 76 -10.34 7.12 -12.06
N ARG A 77 -10.71 8.38 -12.33
CA ARG A 77 -10.33 9.07 -13.57
C ARG A 77 -8.98 9.75 -13.45
N ILE A 78 -8.22 9.71 -14.53
CA ILE A 78 -6.88 10.27 -14.62
C ILE A 78 -6.86 11.30 -15.74
N GLU A 79 -7.21 12.54 -15.43
CA GLU A 79 -7.20 13.63 -16.40
C GLU A 79 -5.77 14.07 -16.73
N LEU A 80 -5.57 14.71 -17.90
CA LEU A 80 -4.26 15.16 -18.40
C LEU A 80 -4.26 16.67 -18.65
N ILE A 81 -3.07 17.29 -18.65
CA ILE A 81 -2.94 18.77 -18.77
C ILE A 81 -2.93 18.93 -20.27
N PRO A 82 -3.74 19.82 -20.82
CA PRO A 82 -3.69 20.12 -22.24
C PRO A 82 -2.22 20.32 -22.67
N GLU A 83 -1.80 19.62 -23.74
CA GLU A 83 -0.43 19.63 -24.29
C GLU A 83 0.68 18.87 -23.52
N THR A 84 0.35 18.11 -22.45
CA THR A 84 1.38 17.25 -21.81
C THR A 84 1.75 16.04 -22.67
N ARG A 85 3.06 15.81 -22.81
CA ARG A 85 3.59 14.65 -23.54
C ARG A 85 3.82 13.46 -22.60
N PRO A 86 3.60 12.22 -23.09
CA PRO A 86 4.03 11.01 -22.42
C PRO A 86 5.51 11.04 -21.99
N ILE A 87 5.81 10.54 -20.81
CA ILE A 87 7.13 10.42 -20.19
C ILE A 87 7.33 8.92 -20.03
N ALA A 88 8.24 8.37 -20.82
CA ALA A 88 8.73 7.01 -20.63
C ALA A 88 10.05 7.09 -19.89
N LYS A 89 10.12 6.51 -18.69
CA LYS A 89 11.38 6.32 -17.97
C LYS A 89 11.79 4.86 -18.06
N ALA A 90 13.05 4.62 -18.42
CA ALA A 90 13.62 3.28 -18.35
C ALA A 90 13.60 2.79 -16.88
N PRO A 91 13.48 1.47 -16.64
CA PRO A 91 13.64 0.91 -15.31
C PRO A 91 14.99 1.32 -14.72
N TYR A 92 14.99 1.58 -13.41
CA TYR A 92 16.25 1.79 -12.69
C TYR A 92 17.07 0.50 -12.70
N ARG A 93 18.40 0.62 -12.75
CA ARG A 93 19.28 -0.54 -12.65
C ARG A 93 19.13 -1.18 -11.28
N ALA A 94 18.79 -2.45 -11.25
CA ALA A 94 18.68 -3.23 -10.03
C ALA A 94 19.59 -4.47 -10.07
N GLY A 95 20.00 -4.94 -8.90
CA GLY A 95 20.74 -6.20 -8.78
C GLY A 95 19.79 -7.41 -8.89
N PRO A 96 20.31 -8.63 -9.16
CA PRO A 96 19.49 -9.82 -9.44
C PRO A 96 18.41 -10.10 -8.38
N LYS A 97 18.75 -9.97 -7.10
CA LYS A 97 17.81 -10.18 -5.99
C LYS A 97 16.64 -9.20 -5.97
N VAL A 98 16.87 -7.96 -6.41
CA VAL A 98 15.82 -6.94 -6.47
C VAL A 98 14.91 -7.23 -7.65
N CYS A 99 15.46 -7.63 -8.80
CA CYS A 99 14.67 -8.07 -9.95
C CYS A 99 13.79 -9.28 -9.59
N GLU A 100 14.33 -10.29 -8.89
CA GLU A 100 13.55 -11.44 -8.42
C GLU A 100 12.36 -11.04 -7.53
N ILE A 101 12.57 -10.02 -6.67
CA ILE A 101 11.51 -9.49 -5.80
C ILE A 101 10.47 -8.72 -6.62
N GLU A 102 10.91 -7.88 -7.56
CA GLU A 102 10.03 -7.16 -8.48
C GLU A 102 9.18 -8.13 -9.29
N ASP A 103 9.78 -9.17 -9.86
CA ASP A 103 9.11 -10.16 -10.69
C ASP A 103 8.08 -10.97 -9.89
N ALA A 104 8.42 -11.37 -8.65
CA ALA A 104 7.49 -12.06 -7.77
C ALA A 104 6.28 -11.18 -7.40
N GLU A 105 6.49 -9.87 -7.21
CA GLU A 105 5.40 -8.95 -6.90
C GLU A 105 4.52 -8.65 -8.13
N VAL A 106 5.13 -8.49 -9.31
CA VAL A 106 4.42 -8.35 -10.58
C VAL A 106 3.54 -9.58 -10.84
N GLN A 107 4.08 -10.79 -10.63
CA GLN A 107 3.33 -12.03 -10.82
C GLN A 107 2.11 -12.10 -9.88
N LYS A 108 2.29 -11.74 -8.60
CA LYS A 108 1.19 -11.65 -7.64
C LYS A 108 0.12 -10.65 -8.07
N MET A 109 0.51 -9.47 -8.58
CA MET A 109 -0.43 -8.45 -9.04
C MET A 109 -1.18 -8.88 -10.32
N LEU A 110 -0.53 -9.63 -11.22
CA LEU A 110 -1.15 -10.23 -12.40
C LEU A 110 -2.22 -11.26 -11.99
N GLU A 111 -1.88 -12.16 -11.07
CA GLU A 111 -2.80 -13.18 -10.54
C GLU A 111 -3.99 -12.55 -9.80
N ALA A 112 -3.76 -11.45 -9.09
CA ALA A 112 -4.80 -10.68 -8.43
C ALA A 112 -5.63 -9.80 -9.39
N GLY A 113 -5.27 -9.72 -10.68
CA GLY A 113 -5.97 -8.90 -11.67
C GLY A 113 -5.83 -7.39 -11.46
N VAL A 114 -4.81 -6.95 -10.72
CA VAL A 114 -4.52 -5.53 -10.40
C VAL A 114 -3.77 -4.85 -11.54
N ILE A 115 -2.97 -5.61 -12.31
CA ILE A 115 -2.20 -5.14 -13.46
C ILE A 115 -2.40 -6.04 -14.68
N GLU A 116 -2.10 -5.50 -15.86
CA GLU A 116 -2.13 -6.21 -17.15
C GLU A 116 -0.97 -5.74 -18.06
N PRO A 117 -0.49 -6.56 -19.03
CA PRO A 117 0.54 -6.15 -19.98
C PRO A 117 0.12 -4.93 -20.80
N ALA A 118 1.04 -3.97 -21.00
CA ALA A 118 0.73 -2.70 -21.65
C ALA A 118 1.44 -2.50 -23.00
N GLN A 119 0.83 -1.69 -23.87
CA GLN A 119 1.45 -1.11 -25.07
C GLN A 119 1.35 0.42 -24.95
N LEU A 120 2.50 1.09 -24.77
CA LEU A 120 2.59 2.43 -24.16
C LEU A 120 2.11 3.60 -25.06
N LYS A 121 1.37 4.57 -24.47
CA LYS A 121 1.72 6.00 -24.32
C LYS A 121 0.87 6.66 -23.20
N ALA A 122 1.47 7.45 -22.29
CA ALA A 122 0.98 8.74 -21.74
C ALA A 122 1.18 9.03 -20.23
N VAL A 123 0.97 10.32 -19.88
CA VAL A 123 1.36 11.10 -18.67
C VAL A 123 0.19 11.93 -18.16
N THR A 124 0.17 12.17 -16.85
CA THR A 124 -0.96 12.52 -15.95
C THR A 124 -1.11 14.00 -15.55
N VAL A 125 -2.32 14.38 -15.08
CA VAL A 125 -2.61 15.62 -14.32
C VAL A 125 -3.18 15.43 -12.94
N LYS A 126 -2.86 16.44 -12.12
CA LYS A 126 -3.29 16.59 -10.74
C LYS A 126 -4.69 17.19 -10.67
N ASP A 127 -5.58 16.49 -9.98
CA ASP A 127 -6.93 16.95 -9.62
C ASP A 127 -6.90 17.38 -8.14
N THR A 128 -7.78 18.29 -7.76
CA THR A 128 -7.86 18.80 -6.39
C THR A 128 -9.24 18.55 -5.81
N TYR A 129 -9.38 17.44 -5.10
CA TYR A 129 -10.56 17.15 -4.30
C TYR A 129 -10.39 17.71 -2.89
N PRO A 130 -11.38 18.46 -2.35
CA PRO A 130 -11.30 18.98 -0.99
C PRO A 130 -11.56 17.85 0.02
N LEU A 131 -10.50 17.41 0.70
CA LEU A 131 -10.65 16.55 1.87
C LEU A 131 -11.18 17.37 3.06
N PRO A 132 -12.22 16.88 3.77
CA PRO A 132 -12.75 17.59 4.94
C PRO A 132 -11.69 17.70 6.04
N ARG A 133 -11.76 18.77 6.85
CA ARG A 133 -10.83 18.96 7.97
C ARG A 133 -11.18 18.00 9.12
N MET A 134 -10.17 17.52 9.84
CA MET A 134 -10.37 16.57 10.94
C MET A 134 -11.35 17.08 12.01
N ASP A 135 -11.34 18.38 12.31
CA ASP A 135 -12.27 18.96 13.28
C ASP A 135 -13.73 18.93 12.78
N GLU A 136 -13.97 19.15 11.49
CA GLU A 136 -15.30 19.06 10.87
C GLU A 136 -15.83 17.62 10.93
N CYS A 137 -14.95 16.64 10.66
CA CYS A 137 -15.30 15.22 10.79
C CYS A 137 -15.66 14.87 12.24
N ARG A 138 -14.89 15.35 13.23
CA ARG A 138 -15.15 15.08 14.65
C ARG A 138 -16.45 15.72 15.12
N ASP A 139 -16.68 16.97 14.76
CA ASP A 139 -17.86 17.72 15.22
C ASP A 139 -19.15 17.18 14.59
N SER A 140 -19.06 16.56 13.40
CA SER A 140 -20.19 15.87 12.75
C SER A 140 -20.71 14.64 13.51
N LEU A 141 -19.92 14.08 14.43
CA LEU A 141 -20.27 12.86 15.16
C LEU A 141 -21.29 13.09 16.29
N GLY A 142 -21.47 14.32 16.76
CA GLY A 142 -22.42 14.67 17.84
C GLY A 142 -22.22 13.87 19.14
N ASP A 143 -23.29 13.72 19.93
CA ASP A 143 -23.29 13.03 21.23
C ASP A 143 -23.47 11.49 21.11
N THR A 144 -22.85 10.85 20.11
CA THR A 144 -22.94 9.39 19.97
C THR A 144 -22.07 8.66 20.99
N LYS A 145 -22.62 7.61 21.61
CA LYS A 145 -21.95 6.83 22.67
C LYS A 145 -21.21 5.59 22.16
N VAL A 146 -21.41 5.21 20.91
CA VAL A 146 -20.86 4.00 20.32
C VAL A 146 -20.31 4.35 18.93
N PHE A 147 -19.03 4.04 18.73
CA PHE A 147 -18.33 4.23 17.46
C PHE A 147 -17.87 2.88 16.93
N SER A 148 -17.86 2.75 15.61
CA SER A 148 -17.27 1.61 14.91
C SER A 148 -16.30 2.13 13.85
N ALA A 149 -15.05 1.69 13.90
CA ALA A 149 -14.08 1.93 12.84
C ALA A 149 -14.02 0.68 11.95
N LEU A 150 -14.12 0.90 10.65
CA LEU A 150 -13.97 -0.13 9.63
C LEU A 150 -12.83 0.29 8.71
N ASP A 151 -11.92 -0.62 8.42
CA ASP A 151 -10.84 -0.41 7.49
C ASP A 151 -11.01 -1.32 6.27
N ALA A 152 -10.83 -0.77 5.07
CA ALA A 152 -10.95 -1.53 3.84
C ALA A 152 -9.59 -2.13 3.47
N ILE A 153 -9.49 -3.46 3.53
CA ILE A 153 -8.28 -4.19 3.14
C ILE A 153 -7.93 -3.84 1.69
N SER A 154 -6.74 -3.30 1.48
CA SER A 154 -6.24 -2.90 0.16
C SER A 154 -7.25 -2.04 -0.62
N GLY A 155 -7.91 -1.09 0.04
CA GLY A 155 -9.05 -0.32 -0.50
C GLY A 155 -8.82 0.29 -1.88
N TYR A 156 -7.59 0.72 -2.22
CA TYR A 156 -7.29 1.23 -3.56
C TYR A 156 -7.40 0.17 -4.65
N TRP A 157 -6.99 -1.07 -4.40
CA TRP A 157 -7.09 -2.14 -5.40
C TRP A 157 -8.53 -2.59 -5.66
N GLN A 158 -9.48 -2.18 -4.83
CA GLN A 158 -10.91 -2.43 -5.05
C GLN A 158 -11.54 -1.43 -6.03
N MET A 159 -10.87 -0.31 -6.32
CA MET A 159 -11.35 0.75 -7.20
C MET A 159 -10.88 0.53 -8.65
N PRO A 160 -11.79 0.42 -9.63
CA PRO A 160 -11.40 0.23 -11.03
C PRO A 160 -10.91 1.52 -11.68
N ILE A 161 -9.92 1.38 -12.57
CA ILE A 161 -9.50 2.43 -13.51
C ILE A 161 -10.22 2.23 -14.85
N PRO A 162 -10.88 3.26 -15.40
CA PRO A 162 -11.47 3.24 -16.73
C PRO A 162 -10.43 2.86 -17.80
N GLU A 163 -10.82 2.08 -18.80
CA GLU A 163 -9.89 1.63 -19.86
C GLU A 163 -9.15 2.77 -20.56
N CYS A 164 -9.81 3.92 -20.76
CA CYS A 164 -9.21 5.11 -21.36
C CYS A 164 -8.08 5.74 -20.53
N ASP A 165 -8.01 5.41 -19.23
CA ASP A 165 -7.07 5.98 -18.28
C ASP A 165 -5.98 5.00 -17.84
N ARG A 166 -6.13 3.70 -18.12
CA ARG A 166 -5.16 2.66 -17.71
C ARG A 166 -3.76 2.89 -18.26
N ASP A 167 -3.64 3.29 -19.53
CA ASP A 167 -2.33 3.52 -20.17
C ASP A 167 -1.52 4.64 -19.52
N LYS A 168 -2.18 5.54 -18.79
CA LYS A 168 -1.55 6.64 -18.03
C LYS A 168 -0.84 6.15 -16.77
N THR A 169 -1.14 4.92 -16.34
CA THR A 169 -0.53 4.26 -15.17
C THR A 169 0.53 3.23 -15.55
N ALA A 170 0.92 3.19 -16.82
CA ALA A 170 1.89 2.22 -17.29
C ALA A 170 3.26 2.40 -16.62
N PHE A 171 3.86 1.30 -16.19
CA PHE A 171 5.19 1.26 -15.60
C PHE A 171 6.04 0.19 -16.27
N SER A 172 7.35 0.44 -16.35
CA SER A 172 8.32 -0.51 -16.87
C SER A 172 9.14 -1.09 -15.72
N CYS A 173 9.29 -2.40 -15.72
CA CYS A 173 10.16 -3.15 -14.83
C CYS A 173 11.09 -4.06 -15.66
N HIS A 174 11.96 -4.80 -14.98
CA HIS A 174 12.90 -5.71 -15.63
C HIS A 174 12.20 -6.86 -16.39
N SER A 175 11.01 -7.26 -15.94
CA SER A 175 10.17 -8.29 -16.58
C SER A 175 9.34 -7.79 -17.76
N GLY A 176 9.15 -6.47 -17.91
CA GLY A 176 8.40 -5.94 -19.04
C GLY A 176 7.71 -4.61 -18.77
N LEU A 177 6.61 -4.37 -19.51
CA LEU A 177 5.79 -3.19 -19.41
C LEU A 177 4.36 -3.59 -19.04
N TYR A 178 3.85 -2.99 -17.97
CA TYR A 178 2.54 -3.28 -17.40
C TYR A 178 1.77 -1.99 -17.16
N ARG A 179 0.45 -2.09 -17.06
CA ARG A 179 -0.46 -0.99 -16.68
C ARG A 179 -1.43 -1.46 -15.61
N PHE A 180 -1.94 -0.54 -14.81
CA PHE A 180 -2.89 -0.87 -13.76
C PHE A 180 -4.32 -0.90 -14.30
N SER A 181 -5.07 -1.94 -13.92
CA SER A 181 -6.52 -2.04 -14.12
C SER A 181 -7.30 -1.55 -12.89
N ARG A 182 -6.65 -1.58 -11.71
CA ARG A 182 -7.16 -1.12 -10.42
C ARG A 182 -6.29 0.02 -9.89
N MET A 183 -6.82 0.88 -9.03
CA MET A 183 -6.12 2.10 -8.59
C MET A 183 -4.80 1.77 -7.85
N PRO A 184 -3.61 2.18 -8.36
CA PRO A 184 -2.35 1.97 -7.69
C PRO A 184 -2.11 2.98 -6.57
N PHE A 185 -1.22 2.62 -5.66
CA PHE A 185 -0.65 3.55 -4.70
C PHE A 185 0.21 4.61 -5.39
N GLY A 186 0.27 5.81 -4.82
CA GLY A 186 1.14 6.90 -5.29
C GLY A 186 0.52 7.82 -6.34
N LEU A 187 -0.70 7.55 -6.82
CA LEU A 187 -1.45 8.54 -7.60
C LEU A 187 -1.89 9.69 -6.70
N THR A 188 -1.68 10.93 -7.18
CA THR A 188 -1.96 12.13 -6.38
C THR A 188 -3.43 12.25 -5.98
N ASN A 189 -4.34 11.72 -6.79
CA ASN A 189 -5.78 11.83 -6.58
C ASN A 189 -6.41 10.53 -6.03
N ALA A 190 -5.60 9.50 -5.71
CA ALA A 190 -6.14 8.24 -5.18
C ALA A 190 -6.86 8.40 -3.83
N PRO A 191 -6.31 9.12 -2.82
CA PRO A 191 -7.01 9.33 -1.54
C PRO A 191 -8.26 10.19 -1.65
N ALA A 192 -8.38 10.96 -2.72
CA ALA A 192 -9.55 11.80 -2.99
C ALA A 192 -10.71 11.03 -3.62
N THR A 193 -10.37 9.95 -4.35
CA THR A 193 -11.36 9.11 -5.05
C THR A 193 -11.91 8.00 -4.16
N PHE A 194 -11.08 7.51 -3.24
CA PHE A 194 -11.45 6.53 -2.22
C PHE A 194 -12.14 7.20 -1.04
#